data_AF-A0A934Z4U0-F1
#
_entry.id   AF-A0A934Z4U0-F1
#
_cell.length_a   1.000
_cell.length_b   1.000
_cell.length_c   1.000
_cell.angle_alpha   90.00
_cell.angle_beta   90.00
_cell.angle_gamma   90.00
#
_symmetry.space_group_name_H-M   'P 1'
#
loop_
_entity.id
_entity.type
_entity.pdbx_description
1 polymer ?
#
loop_
_entity_poly.entity_id
_entity_poly.type
_entity_poly.pdbx_seq_one_letter_code
_entity_poly.pdbx_strand_id
1 'polypeptide(L)'
;MLMAGKSKAEILTAVKAAFTNGEVPELQGGAMSYMMSRSAYLTDEGTHNAPHVMFFTAGVDATDWGSNAADSPLMAAPYWFFSSTDASAMQGLPPIVVFLIGAANWSDGTPAQP
;
A
#
# COMPACT_ATOMS: atom_id res chain seq x y z
N MET A 1 -7.16 -15.11 7.03
CA MET A 1 -7.53 -14.77 8.42
C MET A 1 -8.91 -14.15 8.53
N LEU A 2 -9.22 -13.11 7.75
CA LEU A 2 -10.57 -12.50 7.73
C LEU A 2 -11.67 -13.51 7.34
N MET A 3 -11.47 -14.25 6.24
CA MET A 3 -12.38 -15.34 5.82
C MET A 3 -12.51 -16.48 6.85
N ALA A 4 -11.59 -16.56 7.81
CA ALA A 4 -11.63 -17.52 8.91
C ALA A 4 -12.31 -16.95 10.17
N GLY A 5 -12.96 -15.79 10.08
CA GLY A 5 -13.72 -15.16 11.18
C GLY A 5 -12.88 -14.39 12.20
N LYS A 6 -11.58 -14.19 11.95
CA LYS A 6 -10.73 -13.41 12.86
C LYS A 6 -11.06 -11.92 12.80
N SER A 7 -11.09 -11.28 13.97
CA SER A 7 -11.24 -9.82 14.11
C SER A 7 -10.00 -9.07 13.59
N LYS A 8 -10.15 -7.77 13.29
CA LYS A 8 -9.03 -6.90 12.85
C LYS A 8 -7.88 -6.90 13.88
N ALA A 9 -8.19 -6.92 15.17
CA ALA A 9 -7.19 -6.96 16.24
C ALA A 9 -6.41 -8.27 16.27
N GLU A 10 -7.09 -9.41 16.10
CA GLU A 10 -6.43 -10.73 16.01
C GLU A 10 -5.53 -10.83 14.78
N ILE A 11 -5.97 -10.29 13.64
CA ILE A 11 -5.18 -10.23 12.41
C ILE A 11 -3.91 -9.39 12.65
N LEU A 12 -4.05 -8.20 13.23
CA LEU A 12 -2.92 -7.32 13.51
C LEU A 12 -1.90 -7.98 14.44
N THR A 13 -2.36 -8.61 15.53
CA THR A 13 -1.50 -9.35 16.46
C THR A 13 -0.75 -10.48 15.76
N ALA A 14 -1.42 -11.26 14.91
CA ALA A 14 -0.80 -12.34 14.17
C ALA A 14 0.26 -11.83 13.16
N VAL A 15 -0.01 -10.71 12.48
CA VAL A 15 0.97 -10.09 11.55
C VAL A 15 2.20 -9.61 12.31
N LYS A 16 2.04 -8.93 13.45
CA LYS A 16 3.17 -8.49 14.29
C LYS A 16 4.01 -9.66 14.78
N ALA A 17 3.36 -10.75 15.20
CA ALA A 17 4.05 -11.97 15.62
C ALA A 17 4.84 -12.60 14.46
N ALA A 18 4.27 -12.67 13.26
CA ALA A 18 4.96 -13.21 12.09
C ALA A 18 6.23 -12.42 11.73
N PHE A 19 6.21 -11.09 11.82
CA PHE A 19 7.43 -10.28 11.66
C PHE A 19 8.44 -10.52 12.79
N THR A 20 7.98 -10.58 14.04
CA THR A 20 8.84 -10.80 15.22
C THR A 20 9.54 -12.16 15.17
N ASN A 21 8.83 -13.18 14.67
CA ASN A 21 9.32 -14.56 14.56
C ASN A 21 10.15 -14.80 13.28
N GLY A 22 10.29 -13.81 12.40
CA GLY A 22 10.99 -13.97 11.11
C GLY A 22 10.26 -14.89 10.13
N GLU A 23 8.94 -15.05 10.26
CA GLU A 23 8.10 -15.85 9.36
C GLU A 23 7.80 -15.11 8.05
N VAL A 24 7.94 -13.77 8.05
CA VAL A 24 7.84 -12.92 6.86
C VAL A 24 9.24 -12.56 6.38
N PRO A 25 9.59 -12.81 5.12
CA PRO A 25 10.90 -12.44 4.59
C PRO A 25 11.06 -10.92 4.57
N GLU A 26 12.31 -10.46 4.61
CA GLU A 26 12.63 -9.05 4.46
C GLU A 26 12.15 -8.51 3.12
N LEU A 27 11.81 -7.22 3.11
CA LEU A 27 11.40 -6.52 1.90
C LEU A 27 12.57 -6.47 0.91
N GLN A 28 12.41 -7.14 -0.23
CA GLN A 28 13.43 -7.16 -1.27
C GLN A 28 13.40 -5.91 -2.13
N GLY A 29 14.56 -5.51 -2.66
CA GLY A 29 14.66 -4.43 -3.63
C GLY A 29 13.82 -4.71 -4.88
N GLY A 30 13.05 -3.72 -5.32
CA GLY A 30 12.17 -3.83 -6.49
C GLY A 30 10.83 -4.50 -6.21
N ALA A 31 10.48 -4.77 -4.94
CA ALA A 31 9.15 -5.24 -4.58
C ALA A 31 8.08 -4.26 -5.11
N MET A 32 7.17 -4.79 -5.93
CA MET A 32 6.12 -4.02 -6.58
C MET A 32 4.84 -4.83 -6.75
N SER A 33 3.73 -4.11 -6.85
CA SER A 33 2.43 -4.66 -7.25
C SER A 33 1.69 -3.65 -8.12
N TYR A 34 0.63 -4.10 -8.79
CA TYR A 34 -0.15 -3.24 -9.67
C TYR A 34 -1.63 -3.58 -9.56
N MET A 35 -2.47 -2.57 -9.72
CA MET A 35 -3.91 -2.71 -9.87
C MET A 35 -4.32 -2.00 -11.15
N MET A 36 -4.53 -2.77 -12.21
CA MET A 36 -4.81 -2.24 -13.55
C MET A 36 -6.21 -2.62 -14.05
N SER A 37 -6.97 -3.42 -13.29
CA SER A 37 -8.31 -3.87 -13.67
C SER A 37 -9.36 -2.83 -13.29
N ARG A 38 -10.32 -2.60 -14.19
CA ARG A 38 -11.51 -1.81 -13.89
C ARG A 38 -12.38 -2.40 -12.80
N SER A 39 -12.18 -3.66 -12.43
CA SER A 39 -12.89 -4.31 -11.32
C SER A 39 -12.04 -4.41 -10.06
N ALA A 40 -10.87 -3.76 -10.01
CA ALA A 40 -10.03 -3.74 -8.83
C ALA A 40 -10.59 -2.79 -7.74
N TYR A 41 -10.34 -3.17 -6.49
CA TYR A 41 -10.71 -2.41 -5.30
C TYR A 41 -9.48 -2.30 -4.39
N LEU A 42 -9.14 -1.08 -3.98
CA LEU A 42 -8.12 -0.79 -2.96
C LEU A 42 -8.76 -0.78 -1.56
N THR A 43 -10.03 -0.41 -1.48
CA THR A 43 -10.82 -0.27 -0.25
C THR A 43 -12.15 -1.00 -0.40
N ASP A 44 -12.72 -1.44 0.72
CA ASP A 44 -14.06 -2.08 0.76
C ASP A 44 -15.18 -1.07 0.44
N GLU A 45 -14.88 0.23 0.51
CA GLU A 45 -15.80 1.34 0.23
C GLU A 45 -15.33 2.12 -1.01
N GLY A 46 -16.27 2.71 -1.77
CA GLY A 46 -15.97 3.60 -2.90
C GLY A 46 -16.04 2.95 -4.28
N THR A 47 -15.56 3.67 -5.30
CA THR A 47 -15.50 3.21 -6.69
C THR A 47 -14.20 2.45 -6.97
N HIS A 48 -14.08 1.93 -8.20
CA HIS A 48 -12.82 1.35 -8.67
C HIS A 48 -11.69 2.37 -8.61
N ASN A 49 -10.58 1.95 -8.02
CA ASN A 49 -9.42 2.81 -7.81
C ASN A 49 -8.69 2.97 -9.14
N ALA A 50 -8.29 4.20 -9.49
CA ALA A 50 -7.57 4.49 -10.75
C ALA A 50 -6.42 3.50 -10.98
N PRO A 51 -6.12 3.10 -12.22
CA PRO A 51 -5.10 2.09 -12.46
C PRO A 51 -3.73 2.62 -12.03
N HIS A 52 -2.95 1.80 -11.33
CA HIS A 52 -1.71 2.25 -10.71
C HIS A 52 -0.71 1.12 -10.47
N VAL A 53 0.55 1.51 -10.31
CA VAL A 53 1.66 0.65 -9.89
C VAL A 53 2.16 1.15 -8.54
N MET A 54 2.44 0.21 -7.63
CA MET A 54 3.00 0.47 -6.31
C MET A 54 4.40 -0.14 -6.19
N PHE A 55 5.32 0.63 -5.63
CA PHE A 55 6.64 0.17 -5.21
C PHE A 55 6.75 0.24 -3.69
N PHE A 56 7.30 -0.80 -3.09
CA PHE A 56 7.44 -0.93 -1.64
C PHE A 56 8.91 -0.73 -1.26
N THR A 57 9.16 0.20 -0.34
CA THR A 57 10.52 0.57 0.07
C THR A 57 10.63 0.62 1.59
N ALA A 58 11.79 0.22 2.13
CA ALA A 58 12.03 0.21 3.56
C ALA A 58 12.66 1.54 4.01
N GLY A 59 12.02 2.22 4.97
CA GLY A 59 12.64 3.30 5.75
C GLY A 59 13.14 4.54 4.99
N VAL A 60 12.69 4.77 3.75
CA VAL A 60 13.05 5.97 2.98
C VAL A 60 12.12 7.13 3.30
N ASP A 61 12.67 8.35 3.37
CA ASP A 61 11.84 9.55 3.40
C ASP A 61 11.23 9.76 2.01
N ALA A 62 9.91 9.79 1.95
CA ALA A 62 9.20 9.94 0.69
C ALA A 62 9.45 11.32 0.03
N THR A 63 9.80 12.33 0.82
CA THR A 63 10.04 13.70 0.34
C THR A 63 11.33 13.82 -0.48
N ASP A 64 12.33 12.98 -0.21
CA ASP A 64 13.59 12.92 -0.98
C ASP A 64 13.36 12.55 -2.46
N TRP A 65 12.21 11.94 -2.74
CA TRP A 65 11.79 11.49 -4.08
C TRP A 65 10.80 12.45 -4.73
N GLY A 66 10.56 13.62 -4.13
CA GLY A 66 9.58 14.60 -4.62
C GLY A 66 8.14 14.08 -4.62
N SER A 67 7.84 13.05 -3.80
CA SER A 67 6.48 12.52 -3.70
C SER A 67 5.54 13.54 -3.05
N ASN A 68 4.27 13.50 -3.45
CA ASN A 68 3.21 14.39 -2.95
C ASN A 68 3.48 15.90 -3.17
N ALA A 69 4.51 16.28 -3.92
CA ALA A 69 4.73 17.67 -4.33
C ALA A 69 3.73 18.09 -5.41
N ALA A 70 3.51 19.40 -5.55
CA ALA A 70 2.67 19.93 -6.63
C ALA A 70 3.19 19.44 -7.99
N ASP A 71 2.27 19.01 -8.86
CA ASP A 71 2.54 18.46 -10.20
C ASP A 71 3.41 17.18 -10.22
N SER A 72 3.74 16.60 -9.06
CA SER A 72 4.45 15.33 -9.01
C SER A 72 3.51 14.18 -9.40
N PRO A 73 3.91 13.31 -10.35
CA PRO A 73 3.14 12.11 -10.66
C PRO A 73 3.29 11.02 -9.58
N LEU A 74 4.18 11.24 -8.61
CA LEU A 74 4.54 10.29 -7.57
C LEU A 74 3.79 10.62 -6.29
N MET A 75 2.94 9.70 -5.85
CA MET A 75 2.32 9.74 -4.54
C MET A 75 3.06 8.82 -3.57
N ALA A 76 3.05 9.14 -2.28
CA ALA A 76 3.59 8.25 -1.27
C ALA A 76 2.77 8.24 0.01
N ALA A 77 2.64 7.05 0.60
CA ALA A 77 1.98 6.84 1.88
C ALA A 77 2.62 5.68 2.66
N PRO A 78 2.48 5.65 3.99
CA PRO A 78 2.86 4.48 4.76
C PRO A 78 2.01 3.25 4.37
N TYR A 79 2.64 2.07 4.27
CA TYR A 79 1.94 0.85 3.87
C TYR A 79 0.81 0.43 4.81
N TRP A 80 0.99 0.65 6.12
CA TRP A 80 0.08 0.10 7.13
C TRP A 80 -1.23 0.90 7.28
N PHE A 81 -1.30 2.14 6.78
CA PHE A 81 -2.54 2.92 6.80
C PHE A 81 -2.56 4.04 5.74
N PHE A 82 -3.73 4.24 5.14
CA PHE A 82 -3.98 5.29 4.16
C PHE A 82 -4.22 6.68 4.80
N SER A 83 -4.69 6.73 6.05
CA SER A 83 -4.91 7.95 6.82
C SER A 83 -4.61 7.69 8.30
N SER A 84 -3.76 8.51 8.91
CA SER A 84 -3.34 8.37 10.29
C SER A 84 -4.32 9.05 11.24
N THR A 85 -5.19 8.28 11.88
CA THR A 85 -5.75 8.69 13.18
C THR A 85 -5.07 7.99 14.36
N ASP A 86 -4.34 6.89 14.12
CA ASP A 86 -3.65 6.16 15.18
C ASP A 86 -2.33 5.51 14.70
N ALA A 87 -1.25 6.30 14.74
CA ALA A 87 0.09 5.81 14.45
C ALA A 87 0.58 4.71 15.42
N SER A 88 -0.08 4.51 16.58
CA SER A 88 0.30 3.45 17.53
C SER A 88 0.07 2.04 16.97
N ALA A 89 -0.86 1.89 16.03
CA ALA A 89 -1.10 0.62 15.35
C ALA A 89 0.14 0.07 14.64
N MET A 90 1.05 0.95 14.19
CA MET A 90 2.33 0.60 13.55
C MET A 90 3.41 0.11 14.50
N GLN A 91 3.27 0.28 15.83
CA GLN A 91 4.31 -0.19 16.75
C GLN A 91 4.53 -1.70 16.59
N GLY A 92 5.78 -2.08 16.29
CA GLY A 92 6.19 -3.47 16.05
C GLY A 92 6.06 -3.94 14.60
N LEU A 93 5.69 -3.07 13.65
CA LEU A 93 5.71 -3.34 12.21
C LEU A 93 6.88 -2.61 11.54
N PRO A 94 7.49 -3.18 10.47
CA PRO A 94 8.59 -2.52 9.78
C PRO A 94 8.12 -1.24 9.07
N PRO A 95 8.93 -0.18 9.01
CA PRO A 95 8.59 1.05 8.30
C PRO A 95 8.66 0.80 6.79
N ILE A 96 7.49 0.69 6.15
CA ILE A 96 7.36 0.51 4.71
C ILE A 96 6.65 1.74 4.12
N VAL A 97 7.29 2.35 3.13
CA VAL A 97 6.70 3.42 2.31
C VAL A 97 6.29 2.85 0.97
N VAL A 98 5.05 3.13 0.59
CA VAL A 98 4.50 2.81 -0.72
C VAL A 98 4.63 4.04 -1.59
N PHE A 99 5.32 3.89 -2.73
CA PHE A 99 5.29 4.86 -3.81
C PHE A 99 4.28 4.41 -4.86
N LEU A 100 3.39 5.29 -5.25
CA LEU A 100 2.32 5.01 -6.20
C LEU A 100 2.43 5.93 -7.42
N ILE A 101 2.33 5.32 -8.60
CA ILE A 101 2.29 6.02 -9.88
C ILE A 101 1.00 5.62 -10.59
N GLY A 102 0.17 6.61 -10.92
CA GLY A 102 -1.05 6.41 -11.71
C GLY A 102 -0.71 6.06 -13.16
N ALA A 103 -1.47 5.14 -13.74
CA ALA A 103 -1.45 4.84 -15.16
C ALA A 103 -2.59 5.58 -15.87
N ALA A 104 -2.36 6.01 -17.11
CA ALA A 104 -3.37 6.72 -17.89
C ALA A 104 -4.49 5.82 -18.41
N ASN A 105 -4.24 4.51 -18.52
CA ASN A 105 -5.17 3.54 -19.09
C ASN A 105 -5.33 2.33 -18.17
N TRP A 106 -6.52 1.74 -18.19
CA TRP A 106 -6.78 0.42 -17.61
C TRP A 106 -6.13 -0.69 -18.43
N SER A 107 -6.07 -1.89 -17.87
CA SER A 107 -5.53 -3.09 -18.52
C SER A 107 -6.25 -3.50 -19.80
N ASP A 108 -7.51 -3.06 -20.00
CA ASP A 108 -8.25 -3.27 -21.25
C ASP A 108 -8.03 -2.15 -22.29
N GLY A 109 -7.12 -1.21 -22.01
CA GLY A 109 -6.75 -0.10 -22.88
C GLY A 109 -7.71 1.09 -22.81
N THR A 110 -8.78 1.02 -22.03
CA THR A 110 -9.69 2.17 -21.85
C THR A 110 -9.01 3.26 -21.00
N PRO A 111 -9.25 4.55 -21.29
CA PRO A 111 -8.68 5.63 -20.47
C PRO A 111 -9.17 5.57 -19.01
N ALA A 112 -8.26 5.78 -18.08
CA ALA A 112 -8.59 6.13 -16.71
C ALA A 112 -9.13 7.56 -16.73
N GLN A 113 -10.36 7.76 -16.26
CA GLN A 113 -10.89 9.13 -16.15
C GLN A 113 -10.11 9.88 -15.05
N PRO A 114 -9.85 11.19 -15.23
CA PRO A 114 -9.15 12.01 -14.25
C PRO A 114 -9.92 12.15 -12.94
#